data_AF-A0A2S5DBE7-F1
#
_entry.id   AF-A0A2S5DBE7-F1
#
_cell.length_a   1.000
_cell.length_b   1.000
_cell.length_c   1.000
_cell.angle_alpha   90.00
_cell.angle_beta   90.00
_cell.angle_gamma   90.00
#
_symmetry.space_group_name_H-M   'P 1'
#
loop_
_entity.id
_entity.type
_entity.pdbx_description
1 polymer ?
#
loop_
_entity_poly.entity_id
_entity_poly.type
_entity_poly.pdbx_seq_one_letter_code
_entity_poly.pdbx_strand_id
1 'polypeptide(L)' 'MRGGKAESASIAIEDVAARAICPECGLEQAVAERFSPCAACGAFGLELVCGEELQVLAIAGLD' A
#
# COMPACT_ATOMS: atom_id res chain seq x y z
N MET A 1 2.46 7.90 -22.72
CA MET A 1 2.87 8.87 -23.76
C MET A 1 2.07 8.60 -25.02
N ARG A 2 1.38 9.61 -25.58
CA ARG A 2 0.69 9.45 -26.87
C ARG A 2 1.75 9.18 -27.96
N GLY A 3 1.51 8.23 -28.86
CA GLY A 3 2.46 7.77 -29.87
C GLY A 3 3.50 6.74 -29.41
N GLY A 4 3.41 6.22 -28.17
CA GLY A 4 4.36 5.23 -27.63
C GLY A 4 3.87 3.79 -27.71
N LYS A 5 4.77 2.82 -27.49
CA LYS A 5 4.45 1.37 -27.53
C LYS A 5 3.27 0.96 -26.62
N ALA A 6 3.07 1.67 -25.51
CA ALA A 6 2.00 1.42 -24.55
C ALA A 6 0.74 2.25 -24.80
N GLU A 7 0.58 2.91 -25.94
CA GLU A 7 -0.55 3.82 -26.20
C GLU A 7 -1.92 3.14 -26.06
N SER A 8 -2.03 1.87 -26.45
CA SER A 8 -3.27 1.09 -26.33
C SER A 8 -3.28 0.13 -25.13
N ALA A 9 -2.33 0.28 -24.20
CA ALA A 9 -2.25 -0.61 -23.04
C ALA A 9 -3.38 -0.31 -22.05
N SER A 10 -3.99 -1.36 -21.51
CA SER A 10 -4.88 -1.27 -20.35
C SER A 10 -4.08 -1.22 -19.05
N ILE A 11 -4.51 -0.41 -18.10
CA ILE A 11 -3.94 -0.37 -16.75
C ILE A 11 -4.90 -1.09 -15.80
N ALA A 12 -4.38 -2.08 -15.07
CA ALA A 12 -5.05 -2.69 -13.93
C ALA A 12 -4.36 -2.18 -12.66
N ILE A 13 -5.15 -1.67 -11.71
CA ILE A 13 -4.66 -1.17 -10.42
C ILE A 13 -5.19 -2.12 -9.35
N GLU A 14 -4.27 -2.63 -8.51
CA GLU A 14 -4.60 -3.43 -7.33
C GLU A 14 -4.45 -2.54 -6.10
N ASP A 15 -5.55 -2.26 -5.42
CA ASP A 15 -5.55 -1.50 -4.16
C ASP A 15 -5.10 -2.41 -3.01
N VAL A 16 -4.01 -2.02 -2.35
CA VAL A 16 -3.48 -2.73 -1.19
C VAL A 16 -3.83 -1.96 0.08
N ALA A 17 -4.54 -2.62 1.00
CA ALA A 17 -4.88 -2.02 2.29
C ALA A 17 -3.59 -1.69 3.08
N ALA A 18 -3.52 -0.46 3.59
CA ALA A 18 -2.41 -0.06 4.43
C ALA A 18 -2.40 -0.84 5.74
N ARG A 19 -1.21 -1.28 6.15
CA ARG A 19 -0.98 -1.93 7.45
C ARG A 19 0.14 -1.22 8.18
N ALA A 20 0.04 -1.24 9.49
CA ALA A 20 1.04 -0.66 10.38
C ALA A 20 1.32 -1.58 11.56
N ILE A 21 2.53 -1.50 12.10
CA ILE A 21 2.95 -2.19 13.31
C ILE A 21 3.04 -1.20 14.47
N CYS A 22 2.55 -1.60 15.64
CA CYS A 22 2.67 -0.81 16.86
C CYS A 22 4.06 -1.03 17.48
N PRO A 23 4.89 0.02 17.67
CA PRO A 23 6.21 -0.14 18.27
C PRO A 23 6.15 -0.51 19.76
N GLU A 24 5.04 -0.21 20.45
CA GLU A 24 4.87 -0.48 21.88
C GLU A 24 4.48 -1.94 22.18
N CYS A 25 3.58 -2.53 21.38
CA CYS A 25 3.03 -3.87 21.66
C CYS A 25 3.24 -4.89 20.54
N GLY A 26 3.75 -4.46 19.39
CA GLY A 26 4.02 -5.34 18.23
C GLY A 26 2.80 -5.76 17.43
N LEU A 27 1.59 -5.25 17.73
CA LEU A 27 0.40 -5.57 16.92
C LEU A 27 0.56 -5.01 15.51
N GLU A 28 0.43 -5.87 14.51
CA GLU A 28 0.21 -5.47 13.13
C GLU A 28 -1.29 -5.38 12.86
N GLN A 29 -1.74 -4.24 12.33
CA GLN A 29 -3.15 -3.97 12.05
C GLN A 29 -3.34 -3.24 10.73
N ALA A 30 -4.53 -3.38 10.15
CA ALA A 30 -4.96 -2.49 9.07
C ALA A 30 -5.16 -1.06 9.62
N VAL A 31 -4.80 -0.06 8.82
CA VAL A 31 -5.00 1.35 9.17
C VAL A 31 -5.80 2.05 8.07
N ALA A 32 -6.95 2.58 8.44
CA ALA A 32 -7.81 3.35 7.52
C ALA A 32 -7.42 4.84 7.51
N GLU A 33 -6.84 5.34 8.60
CA GLU A 33 -6.46 6.73 8.78
C GLU A 33 -5.04 6.84 9.33
N ARG A 34 -4.34 7.93 8.97
CA ARG A 34 -2.94 8.17 9.37
C ARG A 34 -2.70 8.21 10.89
N PHE A 35 -3.74 8.50 11.68
CA PHE A 35 -3.63 8.68 13.14
C PHE A 35 -4.48 7.68 13.93
N SER A 36 -4.83 6.54 13.32
CA SER A 36 -5.52 5.47 14.06
C SER A 36 -4.68 4.99 15.25
N PRO A 37 -5.27 4.86 16.46
CA PRO A 37 -4.56 4.28 17.60
C PRO A 37 -4.39 2.77 17.41
N CYS A 38 -3.43 2.20 18.15
CA CYS A 38 -3.29 0.75 18.27
C CYS A 38 -4.57 0.14 18.85
N ALA A 39 -5.14 -0.85 18.15
CA ALA A 39 -6.35 -1.53 18.58
C ALA A 39 -6.17 -2.40 19.84
N ALA A 40 -4.93 -2.78 20.16
CA ALA A 40 -4.62 -3.58 21.35
C ALA A 40 -4.26 -2.73 22.58
N CYS A 41 -3.36 -1.76 22.45
CA CYS A 41 -2.83 -1.01 23.60
C CYS A 41 -3.19 0.48 23.62
N GLY A 42 -3.84 1.01 22.58
CA GLY A 42 -4.22 2.42 22.48
C GLY A 42 -3.07 3.40 22.17
N ALA A 43 -1.83 2.92 21.99
CA ALA A 43 -0.70 3.76 21.62
C ALA A 43 -0.88 4.39 20.23
N PHE A 44 -0.33 5.58 20.05
CA PHE A 44 -0.25 6.27 18.76
C PHE A 44 1.15 6.13 18.15
N GLY A 45 1.31 6.57 16.90
CA GLY A 45 2.60 6.50 16.19
C GLY A 45 2.87 5.10 15.64
N LEU A 46 1.86 4.46 15.04
CA LEU A 46 2.04 3.20 14.33
C LEU A 46 2.97 3.40 13.13
N GLU A 47 3.86 2.44 12.90
CA GLU A 47 4.80 2.47 11.78
C GLU A 47 4.20 1.73 10.58
N LEU A 48 4.05 2.41 9.44
CA LEU A 48 3.51 1.79 8.22
C LEU A 48 4.46 0.72 7.71
N VAL A 49 3.92 -0.46 7.39
CA VAL A 49 4.67 -1.59 6.82
C VAL A 49 4.28 -1.90 5.38
N CYS A 50 3.13 -1.43 4.90
CA CYS A 50 2.72 -1.50 3.49
C CYS A 50 1.62 -0.48 3.15
N GLY A 51 1.37 -0.29 1.84
CA GLY A 51 0.26 0.52 1.34
C GLY A 51 0.53 2.01 1.21
N GLU A 52 1.80 2.45 1.32
CA GLU A 52 2.21 3.83 1.04
C GLU A 52 2.77 4.01 -0.39
N GLU A 53 3.26 2.93 -0.98
CA GLU A 53 4.01 2.94 -2.23
C GLU A 53 3.15 2.46 -3.41
N LEU A 54 3.42 2.99 -4.60
CA LEU A 54 2.92 2.44 -5.87
C LEU A 54 4.02 1.63 -6.55
N GLN A 55 3.71 0.38 -6.89
CA GLN A 55 4.66 -0.54 -7.52
C GLN A 55 4.08 -1.15 -8.80
N VAL A 56 4.92 -1.30 -9.83
CA VAL A 56 4.57 -2.07 -11.04
C VAL A 56 4.74 -3.55 -10.73
N LEU A 57 3.64 -4.29 -10.71
CA LEU A 57 3.64 -5.74 -10.45
C LEU A 57 4.08 -6.54 -11.68
N ALA A 58 3.54 -6.20 -12.85
CA ALA A 58 3.83 -6.90 -14.10
C ALA A 58 3.63 -5.99 -15.31
N ILE A 59 4.33 -6.33 -16.40
CA ILE A 59 4.11 -5.77 -17.73
C ILE A 59 3.89 -6.96 -18.67
N ALA A 60 2.69 -7.07 -19.23
CA ALA A 60 2.34 -8.11 -20.20
C ALA A 60 2.59 -7.63 -21.64
N GLY A 61 2.76 -8.58 -22.59
CA GLY A 61 2.95 -8.27 -24.02
C GLY A 61 4.35 -7.78 -24.37
N LEU A 62 5.34 -8.07 -23.53
CA LEU A 62 6.76 -8.02 -23.90
C LEU A 62 7.13 -9.38 -24.47
N ASP A 63 7.32 -9.44 -25.79
CA ASP A 63 7.96 -10.55 -26.50
C ASP A 63 9.49 -10.49 -26.29
#